data_AF-A0A7Y3PDS7-F1
#
_entry.id   AF-A0A7Y3PDS7-F1
#
_cell.length_a   1.000
_cell.length_b   1.000
_cell.length_c   1.000
_cell.angle_alpha   90.00
_cell.angle_beta   90.00
_cell.angle_gamma   90.00
#
_symmetry.space_group_name_H-M   'P 1'
#
loop_
_entity.id
_entity.type
_entity.pdbx_description
1 polymer ?
#
loop_
_entity_poly.entity_id
_entity_poly.type
_entity_poly.pdbx_seq_one_letter_code
_entity_poly.pdbx_strand_id
1 'polypeptide(L)'
;MDAAFRRYRVMSFVTGTTLLTLFVTLALHQWDLSLWKSIRPLVVVDGVGHGMILYPIYMIMSFQFVLKARLNLAYLLGMLLAGFVPGVAFLVEWYLARKIYPQGIPQRTKA
;
A
#
# COMPACT_ATOMS: atom_id res chain seq x y z
N MET A 1 3.26 -0.37 -19.93
CA MET A 1 3.34 0.23 -18.58
C MET A 1 2.43 -0.51 -17.59
N ASP A 2 1.38 -1.15 -18.09
CA ASP A 2 0.31 -1.83 -17.36
C ASP A 2 0.78 -2.90 -16.38
N ALA A 3 1.77 -3.71 -16.75
CA ALA A 3 2.33 -4.71 -15.84
C ALA A 3 2.99 -4.08 -14.60
N ALA A 4 3.66 -2.93 -14.75
CA ALA A 4 4.28 -2.21 -13.63
C ALA A 4 3.21 -1.57 -12.74
N PHE A 5 2.20 -0.95 -13.35
CA PHE A 5 1.06 -0.39 -12.60
C PHE A 5 0.31 -1.47 -11.82
N ARG A 6 0.07 -2.66 -12.41
CA ARG A 6 -0.59 -3.77 -11.72
C ARG A 6 0.19 -4.26 -10.51
N ARG A 7 1.53 -4.37 -10.61
CA ARG A 7 2.38 -4.76 -9.47
C ARG A 7 2.33 -3.71 -8.37
N TYR A 8 2.45 -2.43 -8.74
CA TYR A 8 2.29 -1.32 -7.80
C TYR A 8 0.91 -1.34 -7.13
N ARG A 9 -0.16 -1.53 -7.91
CA ARG A 9 -1.54 -1.60 -7.41
C ARG A 9 -1.71 -2.69 -6.37
N VAL A 10 -1.28 -3.91 -6.68
CA VAL A 10 -1.33 -5.04 -5.74
C VAL A 10 -0.57 -4.69 -4.45
N MET A 11 0.65 -4.15 -4.57
CA MET A 11 1.40 -3.76 -3.37
C MET A 11 0.74 -2.62 -2.60
N SER A 12 0.10 -1.66 -3.27
CA SER A 12 -0.64 -0.57 -2.60
C SER A 12 -1.80 -1.14 -1.77
N PHE A 13 -2.56 -2.09 -2.32
CA PHE A 13 -3.63 -2.77 -1.57
C PHE A 13 -3.09 -3.61 -0.42
N VAL A 14 -2.04 -4.40 -0.64
CA VAL A 14 -1.45 -5.26 0.40
C VAL A 14 -0.89 -4.42 1.54
N THR A 15 0.03 -3.50 1.23
CA THR A 15 0.69 -2.62 2.21
C THR A 15 -0.31 -1.68 2.89
N GLY A 16 -1.28 -1.14 2.14
CA GLY A 16 -2.33 -0.29 2.69
C GLY A 16 -3.28 -1.04 3.63
N THR A 17 -3.59 -2.30 3.35
CA THR A 17 -4.49 -3.11 4.20
C THR A 17 -3.79 -3.51 5.49
N THR A 18 -2.53 -3.94 5.45
CA THR A 18 -1.78 -4.26 6.68
C THR A 18 -1.60 -3.00 7.55
N LEU A 19 -1.34 -1.84 6.94
CA LEU A 19 -1.27 -0.58 7.68
C LEU A 19 -2.61 -0.20 8.33
N LEU A 20 -3.73 -0.44 7.64
CA LEU A 20 -5.06 -0.20 8.17
C LEU A 20 -5.38 -1.15 9.34
N THR A 21 -5.03 -2.44 9.20
CA THR A 21 -5.19 -3.43 10.27
C THR A 21 -4.35 -3.07 11.50
N LEU A 22 -3.09 -2.66 11.31
CA LEU A 22 -2.25 -2.14 12.39
C LEU A 22 -2.84 -0.91 13.07
N PHE A 23 -3.36 0.04 12.27
CA PHE A 23 -3.99 1.23 12.82
C PHE A 23 -5.22 0.89 13.67
N VAL A 24 -6.10 0.02 13.18
CA VAL A 24 -7.31 -0.40 13.90
C VAL A 24 -6.95 -1.15 15.18
N THR A 25 -5.99 -2.08 15.13
CA THR A 25 -5.58 -2.86 16.30
C THR A 25 -4.90 -1.99 17.37
N LEU A 26 -4.12 -0.99 16.99
CA LEU A 26 -3.57 0.01 17.92
C LEU A 26 -4.65 0.95 18.48
N ALA A 27 -5.65 1.34 17.68
CA ALA A 27 -6.78 2.13 18.15
C ALA A 27 -7.65 1.35 19.16
N LEU A 28 -7.86 0.06 18.94
CA LEU A 28 -8.56 -0.81 19.89
C LEU A 28 -7.81 -0.96 21.21
N HIS A 29 -6.47 -1.00 21.17
CA HIS A 29 -5.65 -1.02 22.38
C HIS A 29 -5.86 0.21 23.27
N GLN A 30 -6.03 1.40 22.67
CA GLN A 30 -6.31 2.64 23.40
C GLN A 30 -7.66 2.58 24.13
N TRP A 31 -8.63 1.82 23.61
CA TRP A 31 -9.99 1.75 24.16
C TRP A 31 -10.18 0.61 25.17
N ASP A 32 -9.55 -0.54 24.94
CA ASP A 32 -9.70 -1.73 25.80
C ASP A 32 -8.37 -2.48 25.97
N LEU A 33 -7.79 -2.36 27.17
CA LEU A 33 -6.55 -3.05 27.54
C LEU A 33 -6.73 -4.56 27.76
N SER A 34 -7.96 -5.04 28.01
CA SER A 34 -8.24 -6.45 28.27
C SER A 34 -8.00 -7.30 27.03
N LEU A 35 -8.40 -6.79 25.86
CA LEU A 35 -8.22 -7.44 24.56
C LEU A 35 -6.75 -7.52 24.11
N TRP A 36 -5.87 -6.69 24.69
CA TRP A 36 -4.47 -6.55 24.26
C TRP A 36 -3.68 -7.86 24.28
N LYS A 37 -3.88 -8.69 25.30
CA LYS A 37 -3.13 -9.95 25.43
C LYS A 37 -3.39 -10.90 24.25
N SER A 38 -4.59 -10.90 23.69
CA SER A 38 -4.95 -11.74 22.54
C SER A 38 -4.53 -11.14 21.20
N ILE A 39 -4.57 -9.81 21.05
CA ILE A 39 -4.24 -9.15 19.76
C ILE A 39 -2.75 -8.84 19.59
N ARG A 40 -1.97 -8.76 20.67
CA ARG A 40 -0.54 -8.41 20.63
C ARG A 40 0.29 -9.27 19.65
N PRO A 41 0.14 -10.60 19.58
CA PRO A 41 0.88 -11.41 18.61
C PRO A 41 0.58 -11.00 17.16
N LEU A 42 -0.69 -10.71 16.85
CA LEU A 42 -1.10 -10.24 15.52
C LEU A 42 -0.49 -8.89 15.19
N VAL A 43 -0.51 -7.92 16.13
CA VAL A 43 0.09 -6.59 15.94
C VAL A 43 1.58 -6.69 15.65
N VAL A 44 2.30 -7.59 16.35
CA VAL A 44 3.75 -7.78 16.13
C VAL A 44 4.01 -8.39 14.74
N VAL A 45 3.28 -9.44 14.37
CA VAL A 45 3.45 -10.11 13.08
C VAL A 45 3.10 -9.17 11.93
N ASP A 46 1.98 -8.45 12.03
CA ASP A 46 1.53 -7.51 11.00
C ASP A 46 2.47 -6.30 10.91
N GLY A 47 2.98 -5.82 12.05
CA GLY A 47 3.93 -4.72 12.14
C GLY A 47 5.26 -5.04 11.44
N VAL A 48 5.82 -6.20 11.76
CA VAL A 48 7.05 -6.69 11.13
C VAL A 48 6.81 -7.02 9.65
N GLY A 49 5.70 -7.68 9.33
CA GLY A 49 5.33 -8.02 7.96
C GLY A 49 5.19 -6.79 7.06
N HIS A 50 4.44 -5.79 7.53
CA HIS A 50 4.28 -4.51 6.85
C HIS A 50 5.61 -3.78 6.70
N GLY A 51 6.31 -3.53 7.82
CA GLY A 51 7.49 -2.66 7.84
C GLY A 51 8.74 -3.28 7.21
N MET A 52 9.08 -4.52 7.57
CA MET A 52 10.36 -5.14 7.17
C MET A 52 10.30 -5.75 5.76
N ILE A 53 9.14 -6.26 5.35
CA ILE A 53 9.01 -7.03 4.10
C ILE A 53 8.19 -6.26 3.07
N LEU A 54 6.94 -5.92 3.39
CA LEU A 54 6.00 -5.36 2.41
C LEU A 54 6.37 -3.93 2.00
N TYR A 55 6.83 -3.10 2.93
CA TYR A 55 7.17 -1.70 2.65
C TYR A 55 8.37 -1.55 1.69
N PRO A 56 9.51 -2.26 1.86
CA PRO A 56 10.59 -2.25 0.88
C PRO A 56 10.16 -2.74 -0.51
N ILE A 57 9.36 -3.82 -0.58
CA ILE A 57 8.83 -4.33 -1.86
C ILE A 57 7.93 -3.29 -2.50
N TYR A 58 7.03 -2.66 -1.73
CA TYR A 58 6.17 -1.58 -2.21
C TYR A 58 6.99 -0.39 -2.73
N MET A 59 8.07 -0.02 -2.05
CA MET A 59 8.95 1.07 -2.45
C MET A 59 9.63 0.76 -3.80
N ILE A 60 10.16 -0.45 -3.97
CA ILE A 60 10.76 -0.90 -5.24
C ILE A 60 9.71 -0.87 -6.37
N MET A 61 8.49 -1.38 -6.13
CA MET A 61 7.44 -1.41 -7.14
C MET A 61 6.95 0.00 -7.50
N SER A 62 6.87 0.91 -6.52
CA SER A 62 6.56 2.33 -6.71
C SER A 62 7.61 3.01 -7.57
N PHE A 63 8.89 2.77 -7.29
CA PHE A 63 10.00 3.32 -8.06
C PHE A 63 10.01 2.81 -9.50
N GLN A 64 9.87 1.49 -9.69
CA GLN A 64 9.78 0.88 -11.02
C GLN A 64 8.60 1.46 -11.82
N PHE A 65 7.46 1.68 -11.18
CA PHE A 65 6.29 2.26 -11.82
C PHE A 65 6.52 3.72 -12.21
N VAL A 66 7.02 4.55 -11.29
CA VAL A 66 7.30 5.98 -11.53
C VAL A 66 8.28 6.17 -12.69
N LEU A 67 9.38 5.40 -12.71
CA LEU A 67 10.35 5.44 -13.82
C LEU A 67 9.71 5.05 -15.14
N LYS A 68 8.90 3.99 -15.15
CA LYS A 68 8.30 3.47 -16.38
C LYS A 68 7.16 4.34 -16.92
N ALA A 69 6.42 5.01 -16.02
CA ALA A 69 5.35 5.95 -16.35
C ALA A 69 5.85 7.40 -16.50
N ARG A 70 7.16 7.65 -16.31
CA ARG A 70 7.79 8.98 -16.36
C ARG A 70 7.06 10.01 -15.50
N LEU A 71 6.65 9.60 -14.30
CA LEU A 71 5.96 10.47 -13.36
C LEU A 71 6.96 11.38 -12.62
N ASN A 72 6.51 12.57 -12.23
CA ASN A 72 7.30 13.50 -11.42
C ASN A 72 7.65 12.88 -10.05
N LEU A 73 8.78 13.30 -9.48
CA LEU A 73 9.26 12.83 -8.17
C LEU A 73 8.24 13.03 -7.03
N ALA A 74 7.39 14.05 -7.14
CA ALA A 74 6.30 14.28 -6.19
C ALA A 74 5.35 13.09 -6.06
N TYR A 75 5.10 12.34 -7.14
CA TYR A 75 4.28 11.13 -7.08
C TYR A 75 4.97 10.00 -6.34
N LEU A 76 6.29 9.86 -6.51
CA LEU A 76 7.07 8.89 -5.74
C LEU A 76 7.00 9.23 -4.24
N LEU A 77 7.26 10.48 -3.88
CA LEU A 77 7.16 10.93 -2.48
C LEU A 77 5.76 10.67 -1.92
N GLY A 78 4.71 10.99 -2.68
CA GLY A 78 3.33 10.68 -2.31
C GLY A 78 3.10 9.18 -2.07
N MET A 79 3.61 8.31 -2.94
CA MET A 79 3.55 6.86 -2.76
C MET A 79 4.27 6.40 -1.49
N LEU A 80 5.49 6.89 -1.24
CA LEU A 80 6.27 6.50 -0.06
C LEU A 80 5.55 6.93 1.23
N LEU A 81 5.08 8.17 1.28
CA LEU A 81 4.27 8.68 2.41
C LEU A 81 2.99 7.88 2.62
N ALA A 82 2.41 7.35 1.54
CA ALA A 82 1.23 6.51 1.62
C ALA A 82 1.45 5.19 2.37
N GLY A 83 2.71 4.74 2.51
CA GLY A 83 3.06 3.58 3.32
C GLY A 83 3.14 3.86 4.82
N PHE A 84 3.04 5.11 5.25
CA PHE A 84 3.04 5.48 6.68
C PHE A 84 1.69 6.01 7.16
N VAL A 85 0.88 6.55 6.26
CA VAL A 85 -0.43 7.11 6.62
C VAL A 85 -1.55 6.14 6.22
N PRO A 86 -2.32 5.62 7.20
CA PRO A 86 -3.41 4.68 6.91
C PRO A 86 -4.44 5.32 5.98
N GLY A 87 -4.89 4.56 4.98
CA GLY A 87 -5.85 5.04 3.98
C GLY A 87 -5.24 5.75 2.76
N VAL A 88 -4.07 6.39 2.90
CA VAL A 88 -3.48 7.21 1.82
C VAL A 88 -3.02 6.36 0.63
N ALA A 89 -2.55 5.13 0.87
CA ALA A 89 -2.16 4.20 -0.21
C ALA A 89 -3.29 3.96 -1.21
N PHE A 90 -4.52 3.80 -0.71
CA PHE A 90 -5.70 3.60 -1.54
C PHE A 90 -6.09 4.87 -2.32
N LEU A 91 -6.00 6.05 -1.69
CA LEU A 91 -6.27 7.32 -2.37
C LEU A 91 -5.27 7.58 -3.51
N VAL A 92 -3.98 7.36 -3.25
CA VAL A 92 -2.93 7.55 -4.27
C VAL A 92 -3.11 6.55 -5.42
N GLU A 93 -3.38 5.28 -5.11
CA GLU A 93 -3.68 4.27 -6.13
C GLU A 93 -4.87 4.65 -6.99
N TRP A 94 -5.98 5.04 -6.36
CA TRP A 94 -7.20 5.44 -7.05
C TRP A 94 -6.99 6.66 -7.94
N TYR A 95 -6.27 7.67 -7.45
CA TYR A 95 -5.94 8.86 -8.22
C TYR A 95 -5.10 8.50 -9.45
N LEU A 96 -4.08 7.66 -9.28
CA LEU A 96 -3.20 7.24 -10.38
C LEU A 96 -3.92 6.34 -11.38
N ALA A 97 -4.81 5.46 -10.92
CA ALA A 97 -5.64 4.62 -11.78
C ALA A 97 -6.47 5.48 -12.73
N ARG A 98 -7.15 6.51 -12.19
CA ARG A 98 -7.96 7.44 -12.99
C ARG A 98 -7.13 8.31 -13.92
N LYS A 99 -5.97 8.78 -13.45
CA LYS A 99 -5.08 9.63 -14.25
C LYS A 99 -4.48 8.90 -15.45
N ILE A 100 -4.09 7.63 -15.28
CA ILE A 100 -3.32 6.90 -16.29
C ILE A 100 -4.21 5.98 -17.13
N TYR A 101 -5.28 5.45 -16.56
CA TYR A 101 -6.22 4.55 -17.23
C TYR A 101 -7.66 5.11 -17.16
N PRO A 102 -7.94 6.25 -17.81
CA PRO A 102 -9.27 6.87 -17.78
C PRO A 102 -10.37 5.97 -18.37
N GLN A 103 -10.00 5.07 -19.30
CA GLN A 103 -10.92 4.10 -19.93
C GLN A 103 -10.95 2.74 -19.21
N GLY A 104 -10.27 2.61 -18.06
CA GLY A 104 -10.14 1.36 -17.32
C GLY A 104 -8.81 0.64 -17.56
N ILE A 105 -8.43 -0.21 -16.60
CA ILE A 105 -7.16 -0.93 -16.62
C ILE A 105 -7.24 -2.08 -17.63
N PRO A 106 -6.32 -2.17 -18.61
CA PRO A 106 -6.33 -3.24 -19.62
C PRO A 106 -6.34 -4.62 -18.96
N GLN A 107 -7.27 -5.47 -19.38
CA GLN A 107 -7.29 -6.87 -18.93
C GLN A 107 -6.05 -7.60 -19.48
N ARG A 108 -5.48 -8.50 -18.67
CA ARG A 108 -4.36 -9.33 -19.12
C ARG A 108 -4.91 -10.37 -20.08
N THR A 109 -4.80 -10.13 -21.38
CA THR A 109 -5.05 -11.17 -22.38
C THR A 109 -4.03 -12.29 -22.14
N LYS A 110 -4.51 -13.47 -21.73
CA LYS A 110 -3.69 -14.68 -21.69
C LYS A 110 -3.51 -15.09 -23.15
N ALA A 111 -2.29 -14.96 -23.66
CA ALA A 111 -1.86 -15.64 -24.88
C ALA A 111 -1.62 -17.12 -24.55
#